data_AF-A0A4R9AZL0-F1
#
_entry.id   AF-A0A4R9AZL0-F1
#
_cell.length_a   1.000
_cell.length_b   1.000
_cell.length_c   1.000
_cell.angle_alpha   90.00
_cell.angle_beta   90.00
_cell.angle_gamma   90.00
#
_symmetry.space_group_name_H-M   'P 1'
#
loop_
_entity.id
_entity.type
_entity.pdbx_description
1 polymer ?
#
loop_
_entity_poly.entity_id
_entity_poly.type
_entity_poly.pdbx_seq_one_letter_code
_entity_poly.pdbx_strand_id
1 'polypeptide(L)'
;MTRVWLTEWEWACCGDPFAVGDEVDFGIDTRTPHAAVADMLGMELVATVDAMESHHEEEFTDRVRGRAVAVHAVTQDVVERRSLRRPGHGAPPASIKASDGDEGAMVGRYFDNGAFLATSPSRYMIEVEPVPNTAMLTPAQGVRLRIDEGDEPLPDVGEFAGPRPEKRRRSLEGWLVDVQEHA
;
A
#
# COMPACT_ATOMS: atom_id res chain seq x y z
N MET A 1 -23.14 9.97 12.01
CA MET A 1 -22.48 8.98 11.15
C MET A 1 -21.21 9.65 10.69
N THR A 2 -20.10 8.96 10.85
CA THR A 2 -18.77 9.52 10.68
C THR A 2 -18.03 8.63 9.69
N ARG A 3 -17.56 9.23 8.60
CA ARG A 3 -16.80 8.55 7.55
C ARG A 3 -15.31 8.65 7.86
N VAL A 4 -14.72 7.50 8.13
CA VAL A 4 -13.32 7.37 8.55
C VAL A 4 -12.49 6.82 7.40
N TRP A 5 -11.34 7.45 7.14
CA TRP A 5 -10.32 6.96 6.23
C TRP A 5 -9.36 6.02 6.96
N LEU A 6 -9.14 4.84 6.38
CA LEU A 6 -8.20 3.83 6.83
C LEU A 6 -7.15 3.59 5.73
N THR A 7 -5.87 3.69 6.03
CA THR A 7 -4.81 3.45 5.05
C THR A 7 -4.62 1.95 4.79
N GLU A 8 -4.30 1.56 3.55
CA GLU A 8 -3.98 0.15 3.23
C GLU A 8 -2.80 -0.36 4.05
N TRP A 9 -1.73 0.44 4.14
CA TRP A 9 -0.47 0.04 4.74
C TRP A 9 -0.58 -0.25 6.25
N GLU A 10 -1.20 0.63 7.03
CA GLU A 10 -1.32 0.44 8.49
C GLU A 10 -2.20 -0.77 8.80
N TRP A 11 -3.28 -0.92 8.03
CA TRP A 11 -4.21 -2.03 8.19
C TRP A 11 -3.64 -3.35 7.70
N ALA A 12 -2.82 -3.36 6.65
CA ALA A 12 -2.09 -4.54 6.20
C ALA A 12 -1.07 -5.03 7.24
N CYS A 13 -0.44 -4.10 7.96
CA CYS A 13 0.57 -4.40 8.98
C CYS A 13 -0.05 -4.93 10.28
N CYS A 14 -0.98 -4.18 10.87
CA CYS A 14 -1.46 -4.43 12.24
C CYS A 14 -2.98 -4.36 12.42
N GLY A 15 -3.74 -3.94 11.40
CA GLY A 15 -5.19 -3.80 11.51
C GLY A 15 -5.93 -5.14 11.59
N ASP A 16 -6.81 -5.24 12.59
CA ASP A 16 -7.70 -6.40 12.78
C ASP A 16 -8.84 -6.41 11.74
N PRO A 17 -9.10 -7.53 11.04
CA PRO A 17 -10.17 -7.59 10.06
C PRO A 17 -11.54 -7.41 10.70
N PHE A 18 -12.44 -6.68 10.03
CA PHE A 18 -13.83 -6.51 10.44
C PHE A 18 -14.77 -6.42 9.23
N ALA A 19 -16.04 -6.72 9.44
CA ALA A 19 -17.12 -6.68 8.46
C ALA A 19 -18.06 -5.50 8.68
N VAL A 20 -18.84 -5.16 7.65
CA VAL A 20 -20.06 -4.36 7.82
C VAL A 20 -20.97 -5.06 8.83
N GLY A 21 -21.40 -4.30 9.83
CA GLY A 21 -22.20 -4.77 10.96
C GLY A 21 -21.38 -4.98 12.23
N ASP A 22 -20.04 -5.01 12.17
CA ASP A 22 -19.22 -5.18 13.37
C ASP A 22 -19.12 -3.88 14.19
N GLU A 23 -18.84 -4.04 15.48
CA GLU A 23 -18.48 -2.94 16.37
C GLU A 23 -17.02 -2.58 16.16
N VAL A 24 -16.74 -1.29 15.98
CA VAL A 24 -15.41 -0.75 15.72
C VAL A 24 -15.08 0.37 16.70
N ASP A 25 -13.79 0.50 17.01
CA ASP A 25 -13.25 1.55 17.87
C ASP A 25 -11.95 2.10 17.27
N PHE A 26 -12.05 3.15 16.47
CA PHE A 26 -10.93 3.75 15.76
C PHE A 26 -10.27 4.87 16.56
N GLY A 27 -8.94 4.86 16.65
CA GLY A 27 -8.15 5.99 17.15
C GLY A 27 -7.95 7.02 16.05
N ILE A 28 -8.36 8.27 16.28
CA ILE A 28 -8.33 9.31 15.25
C ILE A 28 -7.07 10.15 15.39
N ASP A 29 -6.24 10.13 14.34
CA ASP A 29 -5.08 11.01 14.20
C ASP A 29 -5.52 12.46 13.97
N THR A 30 -6.44 12.64 13.01
CA THR A 30 -6.91 13.97 12.63
C THR A 30 -8.33 13.95 12.08
N ARG A 31 -9.07 15.03 12.34
CA ARG A 31 -10.38 15.34 11.72
C ARG A 31 -10.25 16.18 10.45
N THR A 32 -9.02 16.59 10.11
CA THR A 32 -8.71 17.33 8.89
C THR A 32 -7.86 16.43 8.00
N PRO A 33 -8.35 16.05 6.81
CA PRO A 33 -7.59 15.17 5.92
C PRO A 33 -6.23 15.73 5.53
N HIS A 34 -5.20 14.87 5.55
CA HIS A 34 -3.86 15.21 5.10
C HIS A 34 -3.84 15.55 3.61
N ALA A 35 -2.98 16.48 3.19
CA ALA A 35 -2.88 16.92 1.80
C ALA A 35 -2.65 15.75 0.81
N ALA A 36 -1.83 14.76 1.19
CA ALA A 36 -1.59 13.59 0.36
C ALA A 36 -2.86 12.76 0.10
N VAL A 37 -3.76 12.66 1.09
CA VAL A 37 -5.06 11.98 0.92
C VAL A 37 -5.99 12.82 0.07
N ALA A 38 -5.96 14.15 0.20
CA ALA A 38 -6.72 15.05 -0.68
C ALA A 38 -6.27 14.94 -2.15
N ASP A 39 -4.98 14.86 -2.41
CA ASP A 39 -4.42 14.70 -3.76
C ASP A 39 -4.80 13.34 -4.37
N MET A 40 -4.85 12.29 -3.55
CA MET A 40 -5.24 10.94 -3.95
C MET A 40 -6.75 10.83 -4.24
N LEU A 41 -7.59 11.20 -3.27
CA LEU A 41 -9.05 11.07 -3.37
C LEU A 41 -9.68 12.10 -4.31
N GLY A 42 -9.03 13.25 -4.46
CA GLY A 42 -9.63 14.42 -5.08
C GLY A 42 -10.56 15.16 -4.11
N MET A 43 -10.83 16.43 -4.43
CA MET A 43 -11.54 17.37 -3.56
C MET A 43 -12.97 16.94 -3.20
N GLU A 44 -13.68 16.28 -4.12
CA GLU A 44 -15.06 15.86 -3.89
C GLU A 44 -15.14 14.71 -2.87
N LEU A 45 -14.28 13.70 -3.01
CA LEU A 45 -14.28 12.55 -2.11
C LEU A 45 -13.69 12.91 -0.75
N VAL A 46 -12.59 13.67 -0.71
CA VAL A 46 -11.94 14.06 0.55
C VAL A 46 -12.86 14.95 1.41
N ALA A 47 -13.73 15.74 0.80
CA ALA A 47 -14.73 16.53 1.52
C ALA A 47 -15.78 15.67 2.26
N THR A 48 -15.87 14.38 1.94
CA THR A 48 -16.73 13.42 2.66
C THR A 48 -16.01 12.73 3.82
N VAL A 49 -14.70 12.93 3.98
CA VAL A 49 -13.92 12.28 5.04
C VAL A 49 -13.98 13.14 6.30
N ASP A 50 -14.58 12.59 7.36
CA ASP A 50 -14.75 13.28 8.63
C ASP A 50 -13.56 13.05 9.58
N ALA A 51 -12.83 11.95 9.39
CA ALA A 51 -11.72 11.55 10.24
C ALA A 51 -10.72 10.66 9.52
N MET A 52 -9.46 10.72 9.94
CA MET A 52 -8.41 9.79 9.55
C MET A 52 -8.00 8.97 10.77
N GLU A 53 -8.08 7.66 10.62
CA GLU A 53 -7.54 6.72 11.59
C GLU A 53 -6.03 6.58 11.38
N SER A 54 -5.34 6.26 12.47
CA SER A 54 -3.94 5.86 12.45
C SER A 54 -3.79 4.66 13.34
N HIS A 55 -3.37 3.54 12.76
CA HIS A 55 -3.27 2.26 13.44
C HIS A 55 -1.86 2.05 14.00
N HIS A 56 -1.41 2.97 14.84
CA HIS A 56 -0.16 2.88 15.58
C HIS A 56 -0.40 2.59 17.06
N GLU A 57 0.63 2.17 17.80
CA GLU A 57 0.57 1.95 19.25
C GLU A 57 0.33 3.24 20.07
N GLU A 58 0.21 4.39 19.40
CA GLU A 58 -0.10 5.66 20.05
C GLU A 58 -1.55 5.69 20.57
N GLU A 59 -1.71 6.19 21.79
CA GLU A 59 -3.03 6.34 22.39
C GLU A 59 -3.69 7.64 21.88
N PHE A 60 -4.56 7.51 20.88
CA PHE A 60 -5.36 8.63 20.40
C PHE A 60 -6.50 8.94 21.37
N THR A 61 -6.53 10.19 21.82
CA THR A 61 -7.59 10.68 22.73
C THR A 61 -8.92 10.89 22.00
N ASP A 62 -8.87 11.24 20.72
CA ASP A 62 -10.03 11.28 19.85
C ASP A 62 -10.30 9.89 19.27
N ARG A 63 -11.57 9.47 19.32
CA ARG A 63 -12.00 8.12 18.93
C ARG A 63 -13.34 8.16 18.22
N VAL A 64 -13.52 7.24 17.28
CA VAL A 64 -14.80 6.98 16.63
C VAL A 64 -15.23 5.56 16.99
N ARG A 65 -16.31 5.46 17.78
CA ARG A 65 -16.83 4.20 18.34
C ARG A 65 -18.25 3.95 17.89
N GLY A 66 -18.49 2.82 17.25
CA GLY A 66 -19.80 2.55 16.71
C GLY A 66 -19.85 1.29 15.86
N ARG A 67 -20.94 1.15 15.12
CA ARG A 67 -21.12 0.06 14.17
C ARG A 67 -20.65 0.48 12.78
N ALA A 68 -19.85 -0.36 12.12
CA ALA A 68 -19.53 -0.19 10.71
C ALA A 68 -20.79 -0.46 9.87
N VAL A 69 -21.30 0.54 9.15
CA VAL A 69 -22.53 0.42 8.34
C VAL A 69 -22.27 0.35 6.85
N ALA A 70 -21.12 0.84 6.39
CA ALA A 70 -20.65 0.63 5.03
C ALA A 70 -19.12 0.66 4.98
N VAL A 71 -18.54 -0.11 4.06
CA VAL A 71 -17.11 -0.09 3.75
C VAL A 71 -16.96 0.05 2.24
N HIS A 72 -16.09 0.95 1.81
CA HIS A 72 -15.72 1.11 0.41
C HIS A 72 -14.21 0.96 0.26
N ALA A 73 -13.77 0.01 -0.55
CA ALA A 73 -12.38 -0.06 -0.97
C ALA A 73 -12.09 1.11 -1.91
N VAL A 74 -11.00 1.82 -1.64
CA VAL A 74 -10.55 2.96 -2.44
C VAL A 74 -9.37 2.52 -3.28
N THR A 75 -9.54 2.63 -4.58
CA THR A 75 -8.52 2.23 -5.54
C THR A 75 -8.13 3.38 -6.45
N GLN A 76 -6.86 3.47 -6.83
CA GLN A 76 -6.33 4.52 -7.70
C GLN A 76 -5.56 3.90 -8.86
N ASP A 77 -5.58 4.54 -10.05
CA ASP A 77 -4.63 4.15 -11.09
C ASP A 77 -3.23 4.62 -10.71
N VAL A 78 -2.25 3.74 -10.88
CA VAL A 78 -0.82 4.04 -10.70
C VAL A 78 -0.05 3.66 -11.96
N VAL A 79 1.03 4.39 -12.22
CA VAL A 79 1.99 4.06 -13.27
C VAL A 79 3.22 3.46 -12.60
N GLU A 80 3.50 2.22 -12.95
CA GLU A 80 4.72 1.53 -12.52
C GLU A 80 5.83 1.74 -13.55
N ARG A 81 6.97 2.26 -13.09
CA ARG A 81 8.19 2.48 -13.87
C ARG A 81 9.34 1.68 -13.30
N ARG A 82 10.20 1.14 -14.18
CA ARG A 82 11.45 0.48 -13.79
C ARG A 82 12.62 1.42 -14.10
N SER A 83 13.21 2.02 -13.07
CA SER A 83 14.39 2.88 -13.19
C SER A 83 15.66 2.12 -12.81
N LEU A 84 16.80 2.48 -13.40
CA LEU A 84 18.08 1.90 -13.00
C LEU A 84 18.46 2.42 -11.62
N ARG A 85 18.80 1.52 -10.69
CA ARG A 85 19.24 1.93 -9.34
C ARG A 85 20.46 2.83 -9.45
N ARG A 86 20.38 4.03 -8.86
CA ARG A 86 21.49 4.98 -8.75
C ARG A 86 22.10 4.95 -7.33
N PRO A 87 23.40 5.26 -7.17
CA PRO A 87 24.03 5.38 -5.86
C PRO A 87 23.29 6.39 -4.98
N GLY A 88 23.11 6.07 -3.70
CA GLY A 88 22.42 6.92 -2.72
C GLY A 88 21.01 6.47 -2.34
N HIS A 89 20.35 5.65 -3.16
CA HIS A 89 19.04 5.04 -2.85
C HIS A 89 19.19 3.55 -2.51
N GLY A 90 19.95 3.25 -1.45
CA GLY A 90 20.13 1.87 -0.94
C GLY A 90 21.09 0.97 -1.74
N ALA A 91 21.76 1.48 -2.77
CA ALA A 91 22.83 0.77 -3.48
C ALA A 91 24.16 0.96 -2.74
N PRO A 92 24.91 -0.13 -2.41
CA PRO A 92 26.28 0.00 -1.92
C PRO A 92 27.15 0.82 -2.87
N PRO A 93 28.11 1.63 -2.39
CA PRO A 93 28.94 2.49 -3.24
C PRO A 93 29.67 1.74 -4.38
N ALA A 94 29.88 0.43 -4.24
CA ALA A 94 30.52 -0.42 -5.23
C ALA A 94 29.67 -0.69 -6.50
N SER A 95 28.36 -0.40 -6.49
CA SER A 95 27.45 -0.68 -7.62
C SER A 95 27.70 0.19 -8.86
N ILE A 96 28.58 1.19 -8.78
CA ILE A 96 28.86 2.14 -9.86
C ILE A 96 29.65 1.49 -11.02
N LYS A 97 30.28 0.33 -10.81
CA LYS A 97 31.23 -0.25 -11.77
C LYS A 97 30.85 -1.62 -12.33
N ALA A 98 29.60 -2.03 -12.22
CA ALA A 98 29.18 -3.23 -12.92
C ALA A 98 29.03 -2.93 -14.43
N SER A 99 30.03 -3.30 -15.22
CA SER A 99 29.83 -3.46 -16.67
C SER A 99 28.78 -4.55 -16.90
N ASP A 100 28.12 -4.60 -18.06
CA ASP A 100 27.18 -5.69 -18.39
C ASP A 100 27.90 -7.04 -18.18
N GLY A 101 27.60 -7.72 -17.07
CA GLY A 101 28.27 -8.94 -16.63
C GLY A 101 28.66 -9.02 -15.14
N ASP A 102 28.57 -7.94 -14.35
CA ASP A 102 29.01 -8.00 -12.94
C ASP A 102 27.91 -8.50 -11.99
N GLU A 103 28.20 -9.62 -11.31
CA GLU A 103 27.38 -10.22 -10.27
C GLU A 103 27.28 -9.27 -9.05
N GLY A 104 26.10 -8.69 -8.86
CA GLY A 104 25.82 -7.82 -7.71
C GLY A 104 26.03 -8.53 -6.37
N ALA A 105 26.33 -7.75 -5.32
CA ALA A 105 26.57 -8.26 -3.97
C ALA A 105 25.46 -9.23 -3.52
N MET A 106 25.83 -10.51 -3.42
CA MET A 106 24.95 -11.60 -3.04
C MET A 106 24.59 -11.48 -1.56
N VAL A 107 23.31 -11.28 -1.24
CA VAL A 107 22.78 -11.55 0.10
C VAL A 107 22.27 -12.98 0.08
N GLY A 108 22.82 -13.83 0.94
CA GLY A 108 22.42 -15.22 0.99
C GLY A 108 22.53 -15.85 2.38
N ARG A 109 21.72 -16.88 2.60
CA ARG A 109 21.74 -17.68 3.82
C ARG A 109 22.47 -18.98 3.53
N TYR A 110 23.46 -19.30 4.36
CA TYR A 110 24.10 -20.62 4.34
C TYR A 110 23.18 -21.63 5.01
N PHE A 111 22.95 -22.75 4.33
CA PHE A 111 22.36 -23.94 4.94
C PHE A 111 23.48 -24.88 5.42
N ASP A 112 23.21 -25.64 6.50
CA ASP A 112 24.20 -26.54 7.15
C ASP A 112 24.69 -27.68 6.24
N ASN A 113 24.11 -27.85 5.04
CA ASN A 113 24.53 -28.79 4.01
C ASN A 113 25.46 -28.16 2.94
N GLY A 114 25.91 -26.92 3.13
CA GLY A 114 26.80 -26.21 2.20
C GLY A 114 26.09 -25.56 1.01
N ALA A 115 24.76 -25.58 0.95
CA ALA A 115 24.00 -24.86 -0.08
C ALA A 115 23.90 -23.35 0.27
N PHE A 116 24.12 -22.50 -0.73
CA PHE A 116 23.98 -21.05 -0.63
C PHE A 116 22.82 -20.60 -1.53
N LEU A 117 21.76 -20.03 -0.93
CA LEU A 117 20.72 -19.34 -1.69
C LEU A 117 21.07 -17.87 -1.73
N ALA A 118 21.35 -17.36 -2.92
CA ALA A 118 21.60 -15.95 -3.15
C ALA A 118 20.45 -15.34 -3.93
N THR A 119 19.92 -14.23 -3.44
CA THR A 119 19.06 -13.36 -4.26
C THR A 119 19.85 -12.09 -4.52
N SER A 120 20.33 -11.90 -5.76
CA SER A 120 20.85 -10.60 -6.16
C SER A 120 19.69 -9.60 -6.16
N PRO A 121 19.80 -8.46 -5.45
CA PRO A 121 18.82 -7.40 -5.57
C PRO A 121 18.74 -6.97 -7.04
N SER A 122 17.53 -6.84 -7.60
CA SER A 122 17.32 -6.36 -8.98
C SER A 122 18.17 -5.12 -9.29
N ARG A 123 18.80 -5.03 -10.47
CA ARG A 123 19.50 -3.80 -10.90
C ARG A 123 18.56 -2.60 -11.11
N TYR A 124 17.26 -2.86 -11.14
CA TYR A 124 16.20 -1.88 -11.33
C TYR A 124 15.42 -1.65 -10.02
N MET A 125 15.03 -0.40 -9.79
CA MET A 125 14.05 0.02 -8.81
C MET A 125 12.69 0.13 -9.50
N ILE A 126 11.63 -0.26 -8.78
CA ILE A 126 10.26 -0.05 -9.21
C ILE A 126 9.79 1.25 -8.56
N GLU A 127 9.40 2.22 -9.37
CA GLU A 127 8.77 3.47 -8.98
C GLU A 127 7.28 3.36 -9.28
N VAL A 128 6.43 3.63 -8.29
CA VAL A 128 4.98 3.63 -8.44
C VAL A 128 4.51 5.05 -8.26
N GLU A 129 3.97 5.65 -9.33
CA GLU A 129 3.46 7.01 -9.31
C GLU A 129 1.93 7.02 -9.41
N PRO A 130 1.23 7.72 -8.48
CA PRO A 130 -0.22 7.84 -8.54
C PRO A 130 -0.66 8.67 -9.74
N VAL A 131 -1.74 8.26 -10.40
CA VAL A 131 -2.42 9.05 -11.43
C VAL A 131 -3.48 9.91 -10.75
N PRO A 132 -3.35 11.25 -10.78
CA PRO A 132 -4.30 12.13 -10.09
C PRO A 132 -5.74 11.95 -10.58
N ASN A 133 -6.71 12.13 -9.70
CA ASN A 133 -8.15 12.11 -10.01
C ASN A 133 -8.64 10.78 -10.63
N THR A 134 -8.04 9.65 -10.24
CA THR A 134 -8.46 8.30 -10.68
C THR A 134 -8.95 7.42 -9.53
N ALA A 135 -9.17 8.03 -8.36
CA ALA A 135 -9.74 7.34 -7.20
C ALA A 135 -11.14 6.82 -7.52
N MET A 136 -11.38 5.55 -7.22
CA MET A 136 -12.65 4.86 -7.40
C MET A 136 -13.04 4.15 -6.10
N LEU A 137 -14.31 4.26 -5.75
CA LEU A 137 -14.92 3.57 -4.62
C LEU A 137 -15.60 2.29 -5.10
N THR A 138 -15.23 1.16 -4.51
CA THR A 138 -15.93 -0.11 -4.72
C THR A 138 -16.51 -0.58 -3.39
N PRO A 139 -17.82 -0.83 -3.29
CA PRO A 139 -18.40 -1.39 -2.07
C PRO A 139 -17.71 -2.69 -1.66
N ALA A 140 -17.39 -2.81 -0.38
CA ALA A 140 -16.75 -3.99 0.21
C ALA A 140 -17.55 -4.49 1.41
N GLN A 141 -17.46 -5.79 1.70
CA GLN A 141 -18.13 -6.40 2.85
C GLN A 141 -17.40 -6.13 4.17
N GLY A 142 -16.16 -5.65 4.11
CA GLY A 142 -15.32 -5.39 5.26
C GLY A 142 -13.89 -5.04 4.86
N VAL A 143 -13.05 -4.82 5.86
CA VAL A 143 -11.62 -4.54 5.69
C VAL A 143 -10.84 -5.84 5.89
N ARG A 144 -9.93 -6.14 4.96
CA ARG A 144 -9.11 -7.36 4.93
C ARG A 144 -9.88 -8.70 4.92
N LEU A 145 -11.19 -8.67 4.63
CA LEU A 145 -11.96 -9.89 4.35
C LEU A 145 -11.68 -10.30 2.90
N ARG A 146 -10.72 -11.23 2.71
CA ARG A 146 -10.30 -11.80 1.41
C ARG A 146 -10.81 -11.00 0.21
N ILE A 147 -10.10 -9.92 -0.09
CA ILE A 147 -10.03 -9.50 -1.48
C ILE A 147 -9.35 -10.71 -2.14
N ASP A 148 -9.96 -11.31 -3.17
CA ASP A 148 -9.18 -12.15 -4.08
C ASP A 148 -8.08 -11.21 -4.58
N GLU A 149 -6.96 -11.20 -3.87
CA GLU A 149 -5.65 -10.86 -4.38
C GLU A 149 -5.57 -11.78 -5.59
N GLY A 150 -5.95 -11.24 -6.75
CA GLY A 150 -5.61 -11.88 -7.99
C GLY A 150 -4.11 -12.00 -7.91
N ASP A 151 -3.65 -13.20 -7.54
CA ASP A 151 -2.28 -13.66 -7.65
C ASP A 151 -1.87 -13.28 -9.08
N GLU A 152 -1.31 -12.08 -9.28
CA GLU A 152 -0.54 -11.83 -10.47
C GLU A 152 0.59 -12.85 -10.34
N PRO A 153 0.67 -13.82 -11.26
CA PRO A 153 1.68 -14.85 -11.16
C PRO A 153 3.02 -14.16 -11.05
N LEU A 154 3.82 -14.60 -10.07
CA LEU A 154 5.22 -14.20 -9.92
C LEU A 154 5.84 -14.12 -11.32
N PRO A 155 6.49 -13.01 -11.69
CA PRO A 155 6.99 -12.83 -13.04
C PRO A 155 7.88 -14.02 -13.39
N ASP A 156 7.54 -14.65 -14.51
CA ASP A 156 8.27 -15.78 -15.08
C ASP A 156 9.78 -15.46 -15.09
N VAL A 157 10.57 -16.39 -14.57
CA VAL A 157 12.02 -16.26 -14.31
C VAL A 157 12.82 -16.08 -15.62
N GLY A 158 12.16 -16.03 -16.78
CA GLY A 158 12.75 -15.94 -18.11
C GLY A 158 12.86 -14.55 -18.75
N GLU A 159 12.24 -13.47 -18.23
CA GLU A 159 12.19 -12.18 -18.94
C GLU A 159 13.21 -11.14 -18.44
N PHE A 160 14.51 -11.46 -18.59
CA PHE A 160 15.63 -10.55 -18.37
C PHE A 160 15.96 -9.68 -19.61
N ALA A 161 14.98 -9.36 -20.45
CA ALA A 161 15.19 -8.57 -21.67
C ALA A 161 14.63 -7.14 -21.53
N GLY A 162 15.45 -6.20 -21.06
CA GLY A 162 15.20 -4.75 -21.13
C GLY A 162 14.10 -4.21 -20.19
N PRO A 163 13.97 -2.86 -20.07
CA PRO A 163 12.87 -2.27 -19.32
C PRO A 163 11.55 -2.59 -20.04
N ARG A 164 10.65 -3.31 -19.35
CA ARG A 164 9.25 -3.40 -19.78
C ARG A 164 8.66 -1.98 -19.84
N PRO A 165 7.78 -1.68 -20.82
CA PRO A 165 7.14 -0.36 -20.91
C PRO A 165 6.34 -0.04 -19.64
N GLU A 166 6.14 1.25 -19.39
CA GLU A 166 5.31 1.76 -18.28
C GLU A 166 4.00 0.98 -18.20
N LYS A 167 3.73 0.35 -17.04
CA LYS A 167 2.49 -0.41 -16.82
C LYS A 167 1.57 0.44 -15.97
N ARG A 168 0.42 0.82 -16.52
CA ARG A 168 -0.68 1.35 -15.71
C ARG A 168 -1.40 0.18 -15.06
N ARG A 169 -1.60 0.23 -13.74
CA ARG A 169 -2.39 -0.74 -12.97
C ARG A 169 -3.26 -0.03 -11.95
N ARG A 170 -4.27 -0.74 -11.43
CA ARG A 170 -5.08 -0.28 -10.30
C ARG A 170 -4.40 -0.71 -9.00
N SER A 171 -4.27 0.21 -8.05
CA SER A 171 -3.73 0.00 -6.71
C SER A 171 -4.82 0.20 -5.67
N LEU A 172 -4.80 -0.58 -4.58
CA LEU A 172 -5.64 -0.35 -3.40
C LEU A 172 -4.91 0.62 -2.47
N GLU A 173 -5.55 1.72 -2.13
CA GLU A 173 -4.94 2.77 -1.30
C GLU A 173 -5.46 2.72 0.15
N GLY A 174 -6.65 2.14 0.35
CA GLY A 174 -7.26 2.03 1.67
C GLY A 174 -8.76 1.81 1.62
N TRP A 175 -9.44 2.19 2.70
CA TRP A 175 -10.88 2.07 2.83
C TRP A 175 -11.52 3.33 3.39
N LEU A 176 -12.72 3.64 2.91
CA LEU A 176 -13.64 4.56 3.55
C LEU A 176 -14.69 3.76 4.31
N VAL A 177 -14.79 4.03 5.60
CA VAL A 177 -15.67 3.29 6.51
C VAL A 177 -16.66 4.25 7.12
N ASP A 178 -17.93 3.94 6.92
CA ASP A 178 -19.01 4.69 7.51
C ASP A 178 -19.36 4.07 8.86
N VAL A 179 -19.21 4.85 9.93
CA VAL A 179 -19.48 4.41 11.30
C VAL A 179 -20.74 5.10 11.83
N GLN A 180 -21.69 4.30 12.28
CA GLN A 180 -22.79 4.77 13.09
C GLN A 180 -22.36 4.79 14.55
N GLU A 181 -21.99 5.97 15.03
CA GLU A 181 -21.52 6.18 16.40
C GLU A 181 -22.61 5.90 17.44
N HIS A 182 -22.18 5.38 18.59
CA HIS A 182 -23.03 5.26 19.76
C HIS A 182 -23.35 6.66 20.30
N ALA A 183 -24.62 6.88 20.66
CA ALA A 183 -25.09 8.15 21.24
C ALA A 183 -24.66 8.32 22.70
#